data_AF-A0A935LPE5-F1
#
_entry.id   AF-A0A935LPE5-F1
#
_cell.length_a   1.000
_cell.length_b   1.000
_cell.length_c   1.000
_cell.angle_alpha   90.00
_cell.angle_beta   90.00
_cell.angle_gamma   90.00
#
_symmetry.space_group_name_H-M   'P 1'
#
loop_
_entity.id
_entity.type
_entity.pdbx_description
1 polymer ?
#
loop_
_entity_poly.entity_id
_entity_poly.type
_entity_poly.pdbx_seq_one_letter_code
_entity_poly.pdbx_strand_id
1 'polypeptide(L)'
;MKKLFLVSLICIAVNTFSQTKTWVLEQQIVAGHSWLSQESQDKPHLMFQAGADIVRQYRNLGVGVGIDYSAEGNTRDFPNYKDVTRMHYIRIPVFLRVISNEMRVRPFADAGLSFGIFMAGTSKAKSSGKPTITDNAQPVNDPDIGLLGNVGFINKINDRINFRTY
;
A
#
# COMPACT_ATOMS: atom_id res chain seq x y z
N MET A 1 25.31 -4.32 0.53
CA MET A 1 25.10 -3.41 -0.61
C MET A 1 23.66 -2.95 -0.59
N LYS A 2 23.40 -1.65 -0.37
CA LYS A 2 22.04 -1.08 -0.29
C LYS A 2 21.41 -1.13 -1.68
N LYS A 3 20.27 -1.80 -1.85
CA LYS A 3 19.50 -1.78 -3.09
C LYS A 3 18.08 -1.36 -2.79
N LEU A 4 17.69 -0.28 -3.46
CA LEU A 4 16.41 0.40 -3.37
C LEU A 4 15.27 -0.55 -3.79
N PHE A 5 14.19 -0.50 -3.02
CA PHE A 5 12.95 -1.23 -3.24
C PHE A 5 12.12 -0.56 -4.34
N LEU A 6 11.63 -1.35 -5.29
CA LEU A 6 10.69 -0.90 -6.32
C LEU A 6 9.42 -1.75 -6.19
N VAL A 7 8.36 -1.14 -5.66
CA VAL A 7 7.01 -1.71 -5.65
C VAL A 7 6.35 -1.35 -6.99
N SER A 8 6.02 -2.33 -7.83
CA SER A 8 5.16 -2.05 -9.00
C SER A 8 3.70 -2.22 -8.59
N LEU A 9 3.00 -1.09 -8.51
CA LEU A 9 1.58 -0.99 -8.20
C LEU A 9 0.81 -0.87 -9.52
N ILE A 10 -0.22 -1.69 -9.76
CA ILE A 10 -1.21 -1.42 -10.82
C ILE A 10 -2.53 -1.22 -10.10
N CYS A 11 -2.97 0.02 -9.94
CA CYS A 11 -4.11 0.36 -9.08
C CYS A 11 -5.13 1.27 -9.75
N ILE A 12 -6.40 0.83 -9.67
CA ILE A 12 -7.57 1.54 -10.16
C ILE A 12 -8.26 2.17 -8.95
N ALA A 13 -7.98 3.44 -8.65
CA ALA A 13 -8.60 4.14 -7.53
C ALA A 13 -9.79 5.00 -8.01
N VAL A 14 -11.02 4.45 -7.88
CA VAL A 14 -12.26 5.19 -8.17
C VAL A 14 -12.52 6.20 -7.06
N ASN A 15 -12.27 7.48 -7.34
CA ASN A 15 -12.44 8.58 -6.40
C ASN A 15 -13.72 9.35 -6.70
N THR A 16 -14.64 9.45 -5.73
CA THR A 16 -15.85 10.28 -5.78
C THR A 16 -15.84 11.28 -4.63
N PHE A 17 -15.40 12.53 -4.83
CA PHE A 17 -15.43 13.54 -3.75
C PHE A 17 -15.66 14.99 -4.17
N SER A 18 -16.04 15.78 -3.16
CA SER A 18 -16.30 17.22 -3.17
C SER A 18 -15.03 17.99 -2.78
N GLN A 19 -14.46 18.77 -3.70
CA GLN A 19 -13.31 19.63 -3.44
C GLN A 19 -13.74 20.95 -2.76
N THR A 20 -13.07 21.31 -1.66
CA THR A 20 -12.86 22.73 -1.35
C THR A 20 -11.56 23.17 -2.01
N LYS A 21 -11.33 24.47 -2.24
CA LYS A 21 -10.17 24.98 -3.01
C LYS A 21 -8.79 24.45 -2.55
N THR A 22 -8.66 23.94 -1.33
CA THR A 22 -7.39 23.49 -0.74
C THR A 22 -7.42 22.12 -0.11
N TRP A 23 -8.58 21.48 0.09
CA TRP A 23 -8.67 20.15 0.71
C TRP A 23 -9.33 19.16 -0.22
N VAL A 24 -8.70 18.01 -0.36
CA VAL A 24 -9.16 16.90 -1.18
C VAL A 24 -9.25 15.67 -0.29
N LEU A 25 -10.42 15.05 -0.26
CA LEU A 25 -10.61 13.71 0.29
C LEU A 25 -10.45 12.72 -0.88
N GLU A 26 -9.69 11.65 -0.66
CA GLU A 26 -9.35 10.66 -1.66
C GLU A 26 -9.65 9.28 -1.10
N GLN A 27 -10.33 8.43 -1.87
CA GLN A 27 -10.59 7.03 -1.59
C GLN A 27 -9.67 6.22 -2.49
N GLN A 28 -9.01 5.23 -1.92
CA GLN A 28 -8.10 4.39 -2.68
C GLN A 28 -8.39 2.92 -2.43
N ILE A 29 -8.27 2.16 -3.52
CA ILE A 29 -8.22 0.71 -3.51
C ILE A 29 -6.99 0.36 -4.33
N VAL A 30 -6.14 -0.44 -3.71
CA VAL A 30 -4.81 -0.77 -4.17
C VAL A 30 -4.66 -2.29 -4.14
N ALA A 31 -4.23 -2.86 -5.26
CA ALA A 31 -3.87 -4.26 -5.36
C ALA A 31 -2.47 -4.36 -5.98
N GLY A 32 -1.65 -5.25 -5.44
CA GLY A 32 -0.26 -5.36 -5.87
C GLY A 32 0.41 -6.60 -5.32
N HIS A 33 1.73 -6.55 -5.19
CA HIS A 33 2.50 -7.62 -4.57
C HIS A 33 3.21 -7.09 -3.33
N SER A 34 3.23 -7.92 -2.29
CA SER A 34 4.01 -7.71 -1.07
C SER A 34 5.20 -8.67 -1.06
N TRP A 35 6.33 -8.17 -0.55
CA TRP A 35 7.55 -8.93 -0.30
C TRP A 35 8.05 -8.54 1.10
N LEU A 36 8.13 -9.50 2.01
CA LEU A 36 8.58 -9.26 3.39
C LEU A 36 10.07 -9.56 3.60
N SER A 37 10.67 -10.35 2.71
CA SER A 37 12.09 -10.65 2.69
C SER A 37 12.58 -10.84 1.24
N GLN A 38 13.89 -10.86 1.05
CA GLN A 38 14.54 -11.09 -0.26
C GLN A 38 15.32 -12.41 -0.25
N GLU A 39 14.73 -13.45 0.36
CA GLU A 39 15.26 -14.80 0.27
C GLU A 39 14.91 -15.40 -1.10
N SER A 40 15.79 -16.22 -1.66
CA SER A 40 15.56 -16.86 -2.97
C SER A 40 14.28 -17.72 -3.04
N GLN A 41 13.72 -18.03 -1.88
CA GLN A 41 12.55 -18.86 -1.65
C GLN A 41 11.27 -18.03 -1.50
N ASP A 42 11.37 -16.70 -1.41
CA ASP A 42 10.21 -15.81 -1.33
C ASP A 42 9.53 -15.71 -2.70
N LYS A 43 8.24 -16.01 -2.74
CA LYS A 43 7.39 -15.85 -3.92
C LYS A 43 6.51 -14.61 -3.78
N PRO A 44 6.20 -13.93 -4.91
CA PRO A 44 5.26 -12.81 -4.89
C PRO A 44 3.96 -13.20 -4.20
N HIS A 45 3.54 -12.41 -3.21
CA HIS A 45 2.28 -12.59 -2.50
C HIS A 45 1.35 -11.42 -2.84
N LEU A 46 0.10 -11.71 -3.20
CA LEU A 46 -0.87 -10.66 -3.52
C LEU A 46 -1.12 -9.80 -2.27
N MET A 47 -1.01 -8.49 -2.44
CA MET A 47 -1.35 -7.49 -1.45
C MET A 47 -2.64 -6.79 -1.85
N PHE A 48 -3.46 -6.44 -0.86
CA PHE A 48 -4.61 -5.58 -1.03
C PHE A 48 -4.59 -4.47 0.03
N GLN A 49 -4.86 -3.24 -0.38
CA GLN A 49 -4.99 -2.10 0.51
C GLN A 49 -6.23 -1.29 0.11
N ALA A 50 -6.99 -0.80 1.07
CA ALA A 50 -8.13 0.06 0.82
C ALA A 50 -8.31 1.07 1.95
N GLY A 51 -8.63 2.30 1.61
CA GLY A 51 -8.75 3.36 2.60
C GLY A 51 -9.01 4.72 2.01
N ALA A 52 -8.69 5.74 2.80
CA ALA A 52 -8.91 7.12 2.43
C ALA A 52 -7.81 8.05 2.96
N ASP A 53 -7.45 9.03 2.13
CA ASP A 53 -6.51 10.09 2.44
C ASP A 53 -7.22 11.44 2.45
N ILE A 54 -6.82 12.32 3.37
CA ILE A 54 -7.11 13.75 3.30
C ILE A 54 -5.84 14.50 2.92
N VAL A 55 -5.89 15.26 1.84
CA VAL A 55 -4.76 16.00 1.29
C VAL A 55 -5.06 17.48 1.28
N ARG A 56 -4.20 18.24 1.96
CA ARG A 56 -4.17 19.70 1.85
C ARG A 56 -3.27 20.08 0.68
N GLN A 57 -3.84 20.70 -0.35
CA GLN A 57 -3.11 21.19 -1.52
C GLN A 57 -2.80 22.68 -1.41
N TYR A 58 -1.58 23.03 -1.78
CA TYR A 58 -1.09 24.39 -1.96
C TYR A 58 -0.30 24.47 -3.27
N ARG A 59 -0.90 25.05 -4.30
CA ARG A 59 -0.34 25.09 -5.66
C ARG A 59 -0.02 23.68 -6.18
N ASN A 60 1.25 23.42 -6.47
CA ASN A 60 1.80 22.15 -6.95
C ASN A 60 2.27 21.23 -5.82
N LEU A 61 2.10 21.63 -4.55
CA LEU A 61 2.50 20.85 -3.39
C LEU A 61 1.27 20.44 -2.58
N GLY A 62 1.39 19.34 -1.85
CA GLY A 62 0.38 18.90 -0.91
C GLY A 62 0.98 18.18 0.30
N VAL A 63 0.23 18.18 1.38
CA VAL A 63 0.50 17.35 2.57
C VAL A 63 -0.72 16.48 2.80
N GLY A 64 -0.50 15.18 2.91
CA GLY A 64 -1.56 14.18 3.08
C GLY A 64 -1.37 13.35 4.33
N VAL A 65 -2.49 12.94 4.92
CA VAL A 65 -2.56 11.90 5.93
C VAL A 65 -3.76 11.01 5.61
N GLY A 66 -3.64 9.71 5.86
CA GLY A 66 -4.71 8.77 5.56
C GLY A 66 -4.86 7.67 6.60
N ILE A 67 -5.82 6.81 6.31
CA ILE A 67 -6.02 5.54 7.00
C ILE A 67 -6.39 4.48 5.97
N ASP A 68 -5.65 3.39 5.98
CA ASP A 68 -5.88 2.26 5.10
C ASP A 68 -5.92 0.95 5.87
N TYR A 69 -6.82 0.06 5.47
CA TYR A 69 -6.66 -1.35 5.77
C TYR A 69 -5.68 -1.95 4.76
N SER A 70 -4.73 -2.75 5.23
CA SER A 70 -3.80 -3.50 4.40
C SER A 70 -3.84 -4.99 4.73
N ALA A 71 -3.99 -5.82 3.71
CA ALA A 71 -3.81 -7.26 3.74
C ALA A 71 -2.55 -7.60 2.94
N GLU A 72 -1.50 -7.97 3.67
CA GLU A 72 -0.18 -8.29 3.16
C GLU A 72 0.17 -9.74 3.47
N GLY A 73 1.22 -10.26 2.85
CA GLY A 73 1.68 -11.58 3.19
C GLY A 73 3.02 -11.91 2.58
N ASN A 74 3.44 -13.13 2.85
CA ASN A 74 4.58 -13.73 2.21
C ASN A 74 4.32 -15.20 1.94
N THR A 75 4.88 -15.69 0.85
CA THR A 75 4.90 -17.11 0.53
C THR A 75 6.35 -17.55 0.46
N ARG A 76 6.78 -18.42 1.37
CA ARG A 76 8.10 -19.06 1.29
C ARG A 76 7.94 -20.48 0.77
N ASP A 77 8.63 -20.79 -0.32
CA ASP A 77 8.55 -22.10 -0.96
C ASP A 77 9.92 -22.78 -0.98
N PHE A 78 10.02 -23.86 -0.22
CA PHE A 78 11.18 -24.74 -0.14
C PHE A 78 10.81 -26.11 -0.73
N PRO A 79 11.79 -26.92 -1.20
CA PRO A 79 11.52 -28.17 -1.90
C PRO A 79 10.54 -29.15 -1.22
N ASN A 80 10.45 -29.14 0.12
CA ASN A 80 9.56 -30.02 0.89
C ASN A 80 8.67 -29.28 1.91
N TYR A 81 8.69 -27.96 1.89
CA TYR A 81 8.06 -27.12 2.90
C TYR A 81 7.57 -25.82 2.28
N LYS A 82 6.30 -25.50 2.50
CA LYS A 82 5.69 -24.25 2.08
C LYS A 82 5.13 -23.54 3.29
N ASP A 83 5.50 -22.27 3.46
CA ASP A 83 4.93 -21.39 4.46
C ASP A 83 4.18 -20.26 3.79
N VAL A 84 2.97 -19.99 4.27
CA VAL A 84 2.13 -18.90 3.79
C VAL A 84 1.70 -18.08 4.99
N THR A 85 2.25 -16.89 5.10
CA THR A 85 1.89 -15.92 6.14
C THR A 85 1.00 -14.85 5.53
N ARG A 86 -0.11 -14.56 6.20
CA ARG A 86 -1.02 -13.45 5.88
C ARG A 86 -1.14 -12.55 7.10
N MET A 87 -1.00 -11.26 6.90
CA MET A 87 -1.03 -10.26 7.95
C MET A 87 -1.96 -9.11 7.56
N HIS A 88 -2.64 -8.59 8.56
CA HIS A 88 -3.61 -7.53 8.42
C HIS A 88 -3.20 -6.34 9.29
N TYR A 89 -3.15 -5.17 8.69
CA TYR A 89 -2.72 -3.93 9.33
C TYR A 89 -3.74 -2.82 9.10
N ILE A 90 -3.83 -1.91 10.07
CA ILE A 90 -4.23 -0.53 9.77
C ILE A 90 -2.96 0.26 9.50
N ARG A 91 -2.83 0.81 8.30
CA ARG A 91 -1.75 1.71 7.91
C ARG A 91 -2.21 3.15 8.00
N ILE A 92 -1.34 3.99 8.54
CA ILE A 92 -1.52 5.44 8.63
C ILE A 92 -0.41 6.08 7.79
N PRO A 93 -0.65 6.36 6.50
CA PRO A 93 0.31 7.09 5.69
C PRO A 93 0.33 8.58 6.04
N VAL A 94 1.53 9.16 6.09
CA VAL A 94 1.76 10.61 6.19
C VAL A 94 2.76 10.98 5.09
N PHE A 95 2.36 11.86 4.17
CA PHE A 95 3.13 12.09 2.94
C PHE A 95 3.10 13.53 2.45
N LEU A 96 4.14 13.88 1.70
CA LEU A 96 4.21 15.06 0.87
C LEU A 96 3.90 14.67 -0.57
N ARG A 97 3.14 15.53 -1.26
CA ARG A 97 2.75 15.35 -2.65
C ARG A 97 3.30 16.48 -3.51
N VAL A 98 3.78 16.14 -4.69
CA VAL A 98 4.05 17.08 -5.78
C VAL A 98 3.11 16.75 -6.94
N ILE A 99 2.45 17.76 -7.52
CA ILE A 99 1.51 17.60 -8.64
C ILE A 99 1.88 18.58 -9.75
N SER A 100 1.85 18.12 -11.01
CA SER A 100 1.98 19.01 -12.18
C SER A 100 0.82 20.00 -12.28
N ASN A 101 1.09 21.18 -12.86
CA ASN A 101 0.09 22.22 -13.12
C ASN A 101 -0.76 21.96 -14.39
N GLU A 102 -0.58 20.82 -15.04
CA GLU A 102 -1.36 20.44 -16.22
C GLU A 102 -2.87 20.35 -15.91
N MET A 103 -3.73 20.70 -16.88
CA MET A 103 -5.16 20.86 -16.61
C MET A 103 -6.00 19.58 -16.72
N ARG A 104 -5.54 18.57 -17.47
CA ARG A 104 -6.34 17.37 -17.78
C ARG A 104 -5.79 16.10 -17.18
N VAL A 105 -4.49 15.86 -17.37
CA VAL A 105 -3.76 14.72 -16.79
C VAL A 105 -2.62 15.32 -15.99
N ARG A 106 -2.59 15.06 -14.69
CA ARG A 106 -1.62 15.64 -13.78
C ARG A 106 -0.72 14.56 -13.24
N PRO A 107 0.53 14.45 -13.73
CA PRO A 107 1.55 13.68 -13.05
C PRO A 107 1.65 14.08 -11.57
N PHE A 108 1.82 13.09 -10.70
CA PHE A 108 2.09 13.33 -9.29
C PHE A 108 3.12 12.35 -8.74
N ALA A 109 3.73 12.75 -7.62
CA ALA A 109 4.58 11.90 -6.81
C ALA A 109 4.32 12.17 -5.34
N ASP A 110 4.23 11.10 -4.55
CA ASP A 110 4.10 11.13 -3.10
C ASP A 110 5.34 10.51 -2.46
N ALA A 111 5.81 11.09 -1.37
CA ALA A 111 6.86 10.52 -0.54
C ALA A 111 6.56 10.78 0.93
N GLY A 112 6.79 9.79 1.78
CA GLY A 112 6.43 9.89 3.19
C GLY A 112 6.76 8.67 4.02
N LEU A 113 6.03 8.56 5.13
CA LEU A 113 6.11 7.45 6.07
C LEU A 113 4.75 6.74 6.13
N SER A 114 4.77 5.44 6.43
CA SER A 114 3.58 4.66 6.71
C SER A 114 3.76 3.96 8.05
N PHE A 115 2.82 4.16 8.96
CA PHE A 115 2.79 3.51 10.27
C PHE A 115 1.76 2.39 10.26
N GLY A 116 2.20 1.15 10.45
CA GLY A 116 1.38 -0.05 10.51
C GLY A 116 1.05 -0.44 11.94
N ILE A 117 -0.25 -0.62 12.22
CA ILE A 117 -0.77 -1.20 13.45
C ILE A 117 -1.24 -2.60 13.12
N PHE A 118 -0.58 -3.62 13.67
CA PHE A 118 -0.95 -5.02 13.46
C PHE A 118 -2.34 -5.30 14.06
N MET A 119 -3.21 -5.91 13.26
CA MET A 119 -4.55 -6.32 13.70
C MET A 119 -4.61 -7.82 13.98
N ALA A 120 -4.22 -8.62 12.98
CA ALA A 120 -4.34 -10.07 12.99
C ALA A 120 -3.46 -10.67 11.90
N GLY A 121 -3.16 -11.95 12.02
CA GLY A 121 -2.54 -12.69 10.93
C GLY A 121 -2.59 -14.19 11.16
N THR A 122 -2.30 -14.94 10.10
CA THR A 122 -2.26 -16.40 10.11
C THR A 122 -1.02 -16.87 9.38
N SER A 123 -0.36 -17.90 9.91
CA SER A 123 0.71 -18.61 9.20
C SER A 123 0.28 -20.05 8.95
N LYS A 124 0.48 -20.51 7.72
CA LYS A 124 0.16 -21.87 7.30
C LYS A 124 1.41 -22.56 6.80
N ALA A 125 1.83 -23.57 7.55
CA ALA A 125 2.97 -24.39 7.24
C ALA A 125 2.51 -25.74 6.67
N LYS A 126 2.95 -26.09 5.47
CA LYS A 126 2.70 -27.38 4.81
C LYS A 126 4.00 -28.08 4.51
N SER A 127 4.19 -29.27 5.08
CA SER A 127 5.33 -30.16 4.81
C SER A 127 4.85 -31.40 4.06
N SER A 128 5.66 -31.93 3.14
CA SER A 128 5.36 -33.17 2.42
C SER A 128 5.05 -34.31 3.40
N GLY A 129 3.90 -34.97 3.22
CA GLY A 129 3.46 -36.10 4.06
C GLY A 129 2.93 -35.73 5.47
N LYS A 130 2.79 -34.44 5.80
CA LYS A 130 2.24 -33.99 7.09
C LYS A 130 0.97 -33.14 6.91
N PRO A 131 0.06 -33.12 7.91
CA PRO A 131 -1.06 -32.20 7.91
C PRO A 131 -0.58 -30.74 7.91
N THR A 132 -1.41 -29.84 7.40
CA THR A 132 -1.11 -28.41 7.41
C THR A 132 -1.27 -27.88 8.83
N ILE A 133 -0.25 -27.20 9.34
CA ILE A 133 -0.30 -26.53 10.64
C ILE A 133 -0.73 -25.08 10.38
N THR A 134 -1.71 -24.59 11.15
CA THR A 134 -2.17 -23.20 11.07
C THR A 134 -2.00 -22.58 12.44
N ASP A 135 -1.17 -21.55 12.51
CA ASP A 135 -0.91 -20.79 13.71
C ASP A 135 -1.36 -19.34 13.53
N ASN A 136 -1.69 -18.68 14.64
CA ASN A 136 -1.88 -17.24 14.65
C ASN A 136 -0.53 -16.57 14.42
N ALA A 137 -0.44 -15.69 13.42
CA ALA A 137 0.73 -14.84 13.29
C ALA A 137 0.73 -13.88 14.48
N GLN A 138 1.85 -13.85 15.20
CA GLN A 138 2.03 -12.92 16.31
C GLN A 138 2.37 -11.53 15.74
N PRO A 139 1.97 -10.44 16.42
CA PRO A 139 2.54 -9.14 16.12
C PRO A 139 4.05 -9.23 16.25
N VAL A 140 4.78 -8.71 15.27
CA VAL A 140 6.18 -8.35 15.51
C VAL A 140 6.12 -7.24 16.56
N ASN A 141 6.77 -7.41 17.70
CA ASN A 141 6.70 -6.49 18.86
C ASN A 141 7.23 -5.07 18.57
N ASP A 142 7.58 -4.76 17.33
CA ASP A 142 8.13 -3.49 16.90
C ASP A 142 7.08 -2.67 16.13
N PRO A 143 7.06 -1.34 16.28
CA PRO A 143 6.23 -0.48 15.44
C PRO A 143 6.62 -0.67 13.96
N ASP A 144 5.67 -1.11 13.13
CA ASP A 144 5.87 -1.24 11.68
C ASP A 144 5.91 0.16 11.07
N ILE A 145 7.11 0.70 10.87
CA ILE A 145 7.32 2.01 10.24
C ILE A 145 8.04 1.79 8.91
N GLY A 146 7.37 2.15 7.82
CA GLY A 146 7.88 2.05 6.47
C GLY A 146 8.05 3.40 5.78
N LEU A 147 8.86 3.42 4.73
CA LEU A 147 8.86 4.50 3.74
C LEU A 147 7.72 4.30 2.77
N LEU A 148 7.01 5.36 2.43
CA LEU A 148 5.99 5.39 1.39
C LEU A 148 6.49 6.18 0.19
N GLY A 149 6.27 5.63 -1.00
CA GLY A 149 6.58 6.29 -2.26
C GLY A 149 5.55 5.89 -3.32
N ASN A 150 4.84 6.87 -3.86
CA ASN A 150 3.90 6.66 -4.94
C ASN A 150 4.21 7.58 -6.12
N VAL A 151 3.94 7.14 -7.33
CA VAL A 151 3.99 7.96 -8.54
C VAL A 151 2.81 7.59 -9.42
N GLY A 152 2.33 8.53 -10.24
CA GLY A 152 1.22 8.23 -11.13
C GLY A 152 0.61 9.45 -11.80
N PHE A 153 -0.64 9.32 -12.22
CA PHE A 153 -1.40 10.36 -12.90
C PHE A 153 -2.77 10.60 -12.25
N ILE A 154 -3.15 11.87 -12.17
CA ILE A 154 -4.49 12.31 -11.77
C ILE A 154 -5.21 12.81 -13.02
N ASN A 155 -6.24 12.09 -13.43
CA ASN A 155 -7.11 12.41 -14.56
C ASN A 155 -8.31 13.22 -14.05
N LYS A 156 -8.48 14.44 -14.55
CA LYS A 156 -9.65 15.27 -14.20
C LYS A 156 -10.86 14.80 -15.00
N ILE A 157 -11.91 14.36 -14.32
CA ILE A 157 -13.19 14.02 -14.94
C ILE A 157 -14.04 15.29 -15.06
N ASN A 158 -14.13 16.06 -13.98
CA ASN A 158 -14.78 17.37 -13.94
C ASN A 158 -14.17 18.24 -12.82
N ASP A 159 -14.77 19.39 -12.53
CA ASP A 159 -14.25 20.34 -11.52
C ASP A 159 -14.28 19.82 -10.08
N ARG A 160 -14.96 18.70 -9.81
CA ARG A 160 -15.10 18.13 -8.47
C ARG A 160 -14.45 16.75 -8.38
N ILE A 161 -14.52 15.97 -9.45
CA ILE A 161 -14.14 14.56 -9.49
C ILE A 161 -12.86 14.39 -10.31
N ASN A 162 -11.89 13.73 -9.70
CA ASN A 162 -10.66 13.29 -10.35
C ASN A 162 -10.50 11.78 -10.14
N PHE A 163 -9.84 11.12 -11.07
CA PHE A 163 -9.47 9.71 -10.97
C PHE A 163 -7.95 9.61 -10.90
N ARG A 164 -7.43 8.81 -9.95
CA ARG A 164 -5.99 8.63 -9.75
C ARG A 164 -5.58 7.23 -10.16
N THR A 165 -4.43 7.14 -10.83
CA THR A 165 -3.83 5.88 -11.28
C THR A 165 -2.35 5.91 -10.94
N TYR A 166 -1.82 4.76 -10.55
CA TYR A 166 -0.41 4.54 -10.20
C TYR A 166 0.21 3.56 -11.20
#